data_AF-A0A3D8YF30-F1
#
_entry.id   AF-A0A3D8YF30-F1
#
_cell.length_a   1.000
_cell.length_b   1.000
_cell.length_c   1.000
_cell.angle_alpha   90.00
_cell.angle_beta   90.00
_cell.angle_gamma   90.00
#
_symmetry.space_group_name_H-M   'P 1'
#
loop_
_entity.id
_entity.type
_entity.pdbx_description
1 polymer ?
#
loop_
_entity_poly.entity_id
_entity_poly.type
_entity_poly.pdbx_seq_one_letter_code
_entity_poly.pdbx_strand_id
1 'polypeptide(L)'
;MTIMSFGGKRAGSVLKLEWATAAEVNNKGFDVERSEDSKVWSAIGFVQGKNADGNSAGKLEYQFTDEVPLQGNSYYRLRQTDWDAKGTYSRISYIPDADFGAEIVVYPNPATQSARVKGLTGTERIWVYNIQGKGKYLIVLQSSNGKSISRHLLKR
;
A
#
# COMPACT_ATOMS: atom_id res chain seq x y z
N MET A 1 26.01 -5.55 12.38
CA MET A 1 25.54 -5.22 11.02
C MET A 1 24.68 -3.97 11.07
N THR A 2 24.62 -3.18 9.99
CA THR A 2 23.86 -1.91 9.94
C THR A 2 23.02 -1.81 8.67
N ILE A 3 21.72 -1.63 8.84
CA ILE A 3 20.79 -1.25 7.76
C ILE A 3 20.91 0.26 7.55
N MET A 4 21.36 0.68 6.37
CA MET A 4 21.59 2.10 6.05
C MET A 4 20.29 2.85 5.77
N SER A 5 19.42 2.21 4.99
CA SER A 5 18.16 2.77 4.55
C SER A 5 17.12 1.69 4.47
N PHE A 6 15.89 2.06 4.74
CA PHE A 6 14.71 1.27 4.43
C PHE A 6 13.57 2.24 4.14
N GLY A 7 12.81 1.96 3.09
CA GLY A 7 11.66 2.75 2.69
C GLY A 7 10.76 1.96 1.76
N GLY A 8 9.49 2.35 1.74
CA GLY A 8 8.50 1.83 0.82
C GLY A 8 7.87 2.95 0.01
N LYS A 9 7.46 2.63 -1.22
CA LYS A 9 6.65 3.51 -2.05
C LYS A 9 5.61 2.70 -2.81
N ARG A 10 4.37 3.21 -2.83
CA ARG A 10 3.31 2.59 -3.63
C ARG A 10 3.58 2.80 -5.13
N ALA A 11 3.32 1.78 -5.94
CA ALA A 11 3.54 1.77 -7.38
C ALA A 11 2.35 1.08 -8.07
N GLY A 12 1.32 1.83 -8.44
CA GLY A 12 0.07 1.25 -8.94
C GLY A 12 -0.69 0.54 -7.81
N SER A 13 -1.05 -0.73 -8.01
CA SER A 13 -1.75 -1.56 -7.02
C SER A 13 -0.83 -2.24 -5.98
N VAL A 14 0.50 -2.10 -6.11
CA VAL A 14 1.49 -2.80 -5.29
C VAL A 14 2.31 -1.82 -4.45
N LEU A 15 3.01 -2.33 -3.44
CA LEU A 15 4.00 -1.56 -2.68
C LEU A 15 5.39 -2.11 -2.93
N LYS A 16 6.32 -1.25 -3.36
CA LYS A 16 7.73 -1.59 -3.49
C LYS A 16 8.49 -1.14 -2.25
N LEU A 17 9.19 -2.07 -1.63
CA LEU A 17 10.07 -1.86 -0.48
C LEU A 17 11.51 -1.98 -0.93
N GLU A 18 12.36 -1.06 -0.50
CA GLU A 18 13.76 -0.99 -0.89
C GLU A 18 14.63 -0.67 0.34
N TRP A 19 15.77 -1.35 0.44
CA TRP A 19 16.76 -1.10 1.49
C TRP A 19 18.18 -1.32 1.01
N ALA A 20 19.11 -0.76 1.78
CA ALA A 20 20.52 -1.01 1.62
C ALA A 20 21.20 -1.33 2.96
N THR A 21 22.19 -2.18 2.91
CA THR A 21 23.09 -2.51 4.03
C THR A 21 24.47 -1.94 3.73
N ALA A 22 25.22 -1.52 4.77
CA ALA A 22 26.58 -1.01 4.59
C ALA A 22 27.62 -2.14 4.51
N ALA A 23 27.45 -3.10 5.42
CA ALA A 23 28.22 -4.31 5.57
C ALA A 23 27.34 -5.36 6.24
N GLU A 24 27.57 -6.62 5.91
CA GLU A 24 26.83 -7.77 6.41
C GLU A 24 27.77 -8.73 7.11
N VAL A 25 27.32 -9.30 8.23
CA VAL A 25 28.07 -10.31 8.98
C VAL A 25 27.08 -11.39 9.39
N ASN A 26 27.30 -12.62 8.96
CA ASN A 26 26.42 -13.78 9.20
C ASN A 26 24.94 -13.54 8.86
N ASN A 27 24.66 -12.73 7.84
CA ASN A 27 23.30 -12.43 7.41
C ASN A 27 22.69 -13.61 6.64
N LYS A 28 21.58 -14.15 7.12
CA LYS A 28 20.79 -15.14 6.37
C LYS A 28 19.83 -14.45 5.41
N GLY A 29 19.28 -13.30 5.81
CA GLY A 29 18.36 -12.51 5.03
C GLY A 29 17.42 -11.68 5.90
N PHE A 30 16.29 -11.27 5.31
CA PHE A 30 15.38 -10.31 5.90
C PHE A 30 13.95 -10.82 5.83
N ASP A 31 13.31 -10.96 6.98
CA ASP A 31 11.87 -11.07 7.08
C ASP A 31 11.28 -9.67 6.87
N VAL A 32 10.41 -9.56 5.87
CA VAL A 32 9.63 -8.36 5.60
C VAL A 32 8.36 -8.44 6.43
N GLU A 33 8.20 -7.52 7.37
CA GLU A 33 7.06 -7.49 8.28
C GLU A 33 6.17 -6.28 7.97
N ARG A 34 4.86 -6.50 8.05
CA ARG A 34 3.81 -5.50 7.80
C ARG A 34 2.87 -5.40 9.00
N SER A 35 2.36 -4.21 9.25
CA SER A 35 1.43 -3.90 10.33
C SER A 35 0.41 -2.83 9.89
N GLU A 36 -0.81 -2.93 10.42
CA GLU A 36 -1.87 -1.90 10.29
C GLU A 36 -1.74 -0.81 11.37
N ASP A 37 -1.12 -1.13 12.51
CA ASP A 37 -1.17 -0.30 13.73
C ASP A 37 0.21 0.00 14.34
N SER A 38 1.28 -0.46 13.69
CA SER A 38 2.68 -0.44 14.14
C SER A 38 3.00 -1.25 15.41
N LYS A 39 2.03 -2.03 15.92
CA LYS A 39 2.16 -2.83 17.16
C LYS A 39 2.14 -4.32 16.88
N VAL A 40 1.19 -4.77 16.05
CA VAL A 40 1.07 -6.18 15.65
C VAL A 40 1.65 -6.36 14.26
N TRP A 41 2.65 -7.24 14.15
CA TRP A 41 3.43 -7.42 12.93
C TRP A 41 3.22 -8.82 12.35
N SER A 42 3.02 -8.88 11.04
CA SER A 42 2.94 -10.14 10.29
C SER A 42 4.06 -10.21 9.27
N ALA A 43 4.78 -11.33 9.21
CA ALA A 43 5.75 -11.59 8.15
C ALA A 43 5.01 -11.84 6.83
N ILE A 44 5.33 -11.07 5.80
CA ILE A 44 4.71 -11.16 4.46
C ILE A 44 5.65 -11.73 3.40
N GLY A 45 6.92 -11.92 3.74
CA GLY A 45 7.90 -12.53 2.86
C GLY A 45 9.29 -12.55 3.48
N PHE A 46 10.19 -13.29 2.82
CA PHE A 46 11.60 -13.37 3.20
C PHE A 46 12.48 -13.10 1.99
N VAL A 47 13.49 -12.25 2.15
CA VAL A 47 14.49 -11.96 1.12
C VAL A 47 15.83 -12.49 1.59
N GLN A 48 16.35 -13.50 0.89
CA GLN A 48 17.64 -14.10 1.19
C GLN A 48 18.78 -13.08 1.02
N GLY A 49 19.78 -13.15 1.91
CA GLY A 49 21.01 -12.39 1.76
C GLY A 49 21.71 -12.71 0.43
N LYS A 50 22.36 -11.72 -0.19
CA LYS A 50 22.97 -11.91 -1.53
C LYS A 50 24.23 -12.76 -1.52
N ASN A 51 24.93 -12.81 -0.39
CA ASN A 51 26.18 -13.55 -0.28
C ASN A 51 25.93 -14.89 0.45
N ALA A 52 26.44 -15.98 -0.14
CA ALA A 52 26.19 -17.33 0.34
C ALA A 52 26.77 -17.60 1.74
N ASP A 53 27.86 -16.93 2.10
CA ASP A 53 28.48 -16.97 3.42
C ASP A 53 27.87 -15.96 4.41
N GLY A 54 26.92 -15.13 3.95
CA GLY A 54 26.25 -14.11 4.75
C GLY A 54 27.11 -12.89 5.10
N ASN A 55 28.31 -12.75 4.50
CA ASN A 55 29.22 -11.65 4.81
C ASN A 55 29.38 -10.70 3.64
N SER A 56 29.42 -9.41 3.90
CA SER A 56 29.74 -8.38 2.90
C SER A 56 30.49 -7.24 3.56
N ALA A 57 31.61 -6.82 2.97
CA ALA A 57 32.31 -5.60 3.36
C ALA A 57 31.82 -4.35 2.62
N GLY A 58 30.90 -4.51 1.66
CA GLY A 58 30.40 -3.45 0.80
C GLY A 58 28.87 -3.34 0.80
N LYS A 59 28.39 -2.22 0.25
CA LYS A 59 26.97 -1.90 0.17
C LYS A 59 26.23 -2.95 -0.67
N LEU A 60 25.13 -3.47 -0.13
CA LEU A 60 24.19 -4.32 -0.86
C LEU A 60 22.80 -3.69 -0.86
N GLU A 61 22.11 -3.81 -1.99
CA GLU A 61 20.77 -3.25 -2.19
C GLU A 61 19.76 -4.36 -2.41
N TYR A 62 18.59 -4.23 -1.82
CA TYR A 62 17.55 -5.24 -1.82
C TYR A 62 16.20 -4.61 -2.13
N GLN A 63 15.29 -5.44 -2.64
CA GLN A 63 13.93 -5.04 -2.97
C GLN A 63 12.96 -6.17 -2.61
N PHE A 64 11.75 -5.78 -2.20
CA PHE A 64 10.60 -6.66 -2.03
C PHE A 64 9.35 -5.96 -2.56
N THR A 65 8.46 -6.72 -3.21
CA THR A 65 7.16 -6.21 -3.66
C THR A 65 6.06 -6.87 -2.86
N ASP A 66 5.29 -6.07 -2.15
CA ASP A 66 4.01 -6.48 -1.58
C ASP A 66 2.92 -6.29 -2.65
N GLU A 67 2.49 -7.42 -3.23
CA GLU A 67 1.51 -7.48 -4.32
C GLU A 67 0.07 -7.20 -3.85
N VAL A 68 -0.20 -7.40 -2.55
CA VAL A 68 -1.52 -7.21 -1.94
C VAL A 68 -1.36 -6.37 -0.68
N PRO A 69 -0.91 -5.11 -0.80
CA PRO A 69 -0.70 -4.25 0.34
C PRO A 69 -2.02 -3.87 1.00
N LEU A 70 -1.97 -3.57 2.28
CA LEU A 70 -3.14 -3.15 3.04
C LEU A 70 -3.74 -1.86 2.45
N GLN A 71 -5.07 -1.81 2.45
CA GLN A 71 -5.83 -0.57 2.27
C GLN A 71 -5.70 0.27 3.54
N GLY A 72 -5.67 1.59 3.41
CA GLY A 72 -5.39 2.45 4.55
C GLY A 72 -3.90 2.69 4.78
N ASN A 73 -3.64 3.24 5.96
CA ASN A 73 -2.30 3.41 6.49
C ASN A 73 -1.67 2.04 6.74
N SER A 74 -0.40 1.90 6.38
CA SER A 74 0.35 0.67 6.63
C SER A 74 1.78 0.97 7.06
N TYR A 75 2.34 0.06 7.84
CA TYR A 75 3.67 0.16 8.41
C TYR A 75 4.47 -1.06 8.02
N TYR A 76 5.72 -0.85 7.64
CA TYR A 76 6.64 -1.91 7.27
C TYR A 76 7.89 -1.80 8.11
N ARG A 77 8.52 -2.94 8.37
CA ARG A 77 9.87 -3.01 8.91
C ARG A 77 10.54 -4.27 8.39
N LEU A 78 11.86 -4.28 8.45
CA LEU A 78 12.66 -5.47 8.23
C LEU A 78 13.04 -6.04 9.58
N ARG A 79 12.98 -7.36 9.68
CA ARG A 79 13.72 -8.12 10.68
C ARG A 79 14.83 -8.85 9.95
N GLN A 80 16.06 -8.38 10.14
CA GLN A 80 17.23 -9.12 9.71
C GLN A 80 17.32 -10.39 10.57
N THR A 81 17.57 -11.53 9.93
CA THR A 81 17.75 -12.81 10.59
C THR A 81 19.18 -13.28 10.32
N ASP A 82 19.95 -13.44 11.39
CA ASP A 82 21.31 -13.99 11.33
C ASP A 82 21.26 -15.52 11.39
N TRP A 83 22.34 -16.19 10.98
CA TRP A 83 22.46 -17.66 11.07
C TRP A 83 22.44 -18.18 12.52
N ASP A 84 22.77 -17.33 13.50
CA ASP A 84 22.67 -17.63 14.93
C ASP A 84 21.30 -17.23 15.54
N ALA A 85 20.33 -16.92 14.68
CA ALA A 85 18.96 -16.51 15.02
C ALA A 85 18.84 -15.18 15.79
N LYS A 86 19.89 -14.36 15.86
CA LYS A 86 19.76 -12.98 16.34
C LYS A 86 19.01 -12.15 15.31
N GLY A 87 18.06 -11.36 15.81
CA GLY A 87 17.21 -10.50 15.00
C GLY A 87 17.51 -9.03 15.24
N THR A 88 17.78 -8.26 14.19
CA THR A 88 17.85 -6.79 14.26
C THR A 88 16.74 -6.18 13.43
N TYR A 89 16.03 -5.20 13.99
CA TYR A 89 14.96 -4.51 13.28
C TYR A 89 15.45 -3.23 12.59
N SER A 90 14.91 -2.95 11.40
CA SER A 90 15.05 -1.63 10.78
C SER A 90 14.20 -0.58 11.49
N ARG A 91 14.39 0.69 11.10
CA ARG A 91 13.35 1.71 11.29
C ARG A 91 12.04 1.30 10.62
N ILE A 92 10.93 1.82 11.14
CA ILE A 92 9.61 1.60 10.54
C ILE A 92 9.45 2.54 9.33
N SER A 93 9.01 1.99 8.20
CA SER A 93 8.54 2.75 7.04
C SER A 93 7.02 2.88 7.10
N TYR A 94 6.54 4.10 7.31
CA TYR A 94 5.11 4.42 7.28
C TYR A 94 4.67 4.75 5.84
N ILE A 95 3.57 4.13 5.41
CA ILE A 95 2.94 4.33 4.10
C ILE A 95 1.52 4.84 4.35
N PRO A 96 1.22 6.12 4.05
CA PRO A 96 -0.12 6.67 4.21
C PRO A 96 -1.09 6.09 3.17
N ASP A 97 -2.38 6.07 3.53
CA ASP A 97 -3.46 5.64 2.62
C ASP A 97 -3.53 6.48 1.35
N ALA A 98 -3.26 7.78 1.44
CA ALA A 98 -3.33 8.73 0.33
C ALA A 98 -2.46 8.35 -0.87
N ASP A 99 -1.46 7.47 -0.69
CA ASP A 99 -0.60 6.99 -1.76
C ASP A 99 -1.29 5.95 -2.66
N PHE A 100 -2.38 5.32 -2.19
CA PHE A 100 -3.38 4.69 -3.05
C PHE A 100 -4.41 5.75 -3.38
N GLY A 101 -4.08 6.67 -4.29
CA GLY A 101 -5.10 7.47 -4.92
C GLY A 101 -6.11 6.51 -5.53
N ALA A 102 -7.25 6.31 -4.90
CA ALA A 102 -8.29 5.47 -5.45
C ALA A 102 -8.70 6.15 -6.75
N GLU A 103 -8.31 5.58 -7.88
CA GLU A 103 -8.67 6.13 -9.17
C GLU A 103 -10.19 6.08 -9.26
N ILE A 104 -10.82 7.25 -9.12
CA ILE A 104 -12.27 7.37 -9.23
C ILE A 104 -12.60 7.27 -10.72
N VAL A 105 -13.01 6.07 -11.13
CA VAL A 105 -13.40 5.80 -12.51
C VAL A 105 -14.92 5.81 -12.59
N VAL A 106 -15.45 6.64 -13.50
CA VAL A 106 -16.89 6.72 -13.78
C VAL A 106 -17.17 6.13 -15.16
N TYR A 107 -18.01 5.10 -15.23
CA TYR A 107 -18.31 4.41 -16.49
C TYR A 107 -19.72 3.80 -16.56
N PRO A 108 -20.34 3.70 -17.75
CA PRO A 108 -19.87 4.28 -19.01
C PRO A 108 -20.00 5.82 -19.00
N ASN A 109 -19.13 6.50 -19.74
CA ASN A 109 -19.25 7.93 -20.03
C ASN A 109 -19.06 8.13 -21.55
N PRO A 110 -20.11 8.53 -22.31
CA PRO A 110 -21.43 8.99 -21.84
C PRO A 110 -22.34 7.87 -21.29
N ALA A 111 -23.12 8.16 -20.25
CA ALA A 111 -24.12 7.24 -19.69
C ALA A 111 -25.51 7.51 -20.26
N THR A 112 -26.23 6.47 -20.67
CA THR A 112 -27.62 6.58 -21.19
C THR A 112 -28.69 6.44 -20.10
N GLN A 113 -28.45 5.63 -19.06
CA GLN A 113 -29.40 5.41 -17.95
C GLN A 113 -28.74 5.54 -16.56
N SER A 114 -27.56 4.97 -16.40
CA SER A 114 -26.81 4.95 -15.13
C SER A 114 -25.30 4.92 -15.38
N ALA A 115 -24.52 5.47 -14.47
CA ALA A 115 -23.08 5.31 -14.41
C ALA A 115 -22.67 4.58 -13.12
N ARG A 116 -21.58 3.84 -13.18
CA ARG A 116 -20.92 3.20 -12.04
C ARG A 116 -19.71 4.02 -11.65
N VAL A 117 -19.45 4.08 -10.34
CA VAL A 117 -18.26 4.71 -9.76
C VAL A 117 -17.43 3.61 -9.11
N LYS A 118 -16.20 3.44 -9.57
CA LYS A 118 -15.20 2.54 -8.98
C LYS A 118 -14.18 3.39 -8.21
N GLY A 119 -13.55 2.80 -7.19
CA GLY A 119 -12.53 3.48 -6.38
C GLY A 119 -13.07 4.11 -5.09
N LEU A 120 -14.27 3.75 -4.65
CA LEU A 120 -14.80 4.20 -3.36
C LEU A 120 -14.29 3.27 -2.25
N THR A 121 -13.62 3.83 -1.24
CA THR A 121 -12.95 3.11 -0.14
C THR A 121 -13.70 3.25 1.19
N GLY A 122 -14.78 4.02 1.23
CA GLY A 122 -15.56 4.25 2.44
C GLY A 122 -16.96 4.79 2.18
N THR A 123 -17.32 5.87 2.88
CA THR A 123 -18.57 6.61 2.63
C THR A 123 -18.21 7.97 2.05
N GLU A 124 -18.37 8.11 0.74
CA GLU A 124 -18.04 9.31 0.00
C GLU A 124 -19.30 10.08 -0.41
N ARG A 125 -19.16 11.40 -0.46
CA ARG A 125 -20.16 12.31 -1.01
C ARG A 125 -19.78 12.66 -2.42
N ILE A 126 -20.57 12.23 -3.40
CA ILE A 126 -20.36 12.57 -4.80
C ILE A 126 -21.30 13.71 -5.18
N TRP A 127 -20.72 14.75 -5.77
CA TRP A 127 -21.44 15.87 -6.36
C TRP A 127 -21.45 15.72 -7.87
N VAL A 128 -22.64 15.68 -8.46
CA VAL A 128 -22.83 15.69 -9.91
C VAL A 128 -23.28 17.07 -10.34
N TYR A 129 -22.58 17.63 -11.34
CA TYR A 129 -22.87 18.93 -11.94
C TYR A 129 -23.16 18.77 -13.44
N ASN A 130 -23.97 19.65 -14.01
CA ASN A 130 -24.00 19.82 -15.47
C ASN A 130 -22.78 20.63 -15.94
N ILE A 131 -22.58 20.73 -17.25
CA ILE A 131 -21.46 21.47 -17.86
C ILE A 131 -21.46 22.99 -17.56
N GLN A 132 -22.58 23.53 -17.05
CA GLN A 132 -22.73 24.93 -16.65
C GLN A 132 -22.57 25.10 -15.12
N GLY A 133 -22.20 24.04 -14.38
CA GLY A 133 -22.10 24.04 -12.92
C GLY A 133 -23.45 24.13 -12.18
N LYS A 134 -24.58 24.08 -12.89
CA LYS A 134 -25.94 24.18 -12.34
C LYS A 134 -26.60 22.80 -12.19
N GLY A 135 -27.48 22.65 -11.22
CA GLY A 135 -28.12 21.36 -10.90
C GLY A 135 -27.18 20.45 -10.10
N LYS A 136 -27.33 20.46 -8.77
CA LYS A 136 -26.48 19.77 -7.81
C LYS A 136 -27.22 18.54 -7.29
N TYR A 137 -26.70 17.34 -7.57
CA TYR A 137 -27.17 16.13 -6.90
C TYR A 137 -26.10 15.65 -5.92
N LEU A 138 -26.50 15.43 -4.66
CA LEU A 138 -25.69 14.73 -3.68
C LEU A 138 -26.06 13.24 -3.74
N ILE A 139 -25.09 12.40 -4.08
CA ILE A 139 -25.22 10.96 -3.93
C ILE A 139 -24.27 10.53 -2.82
N VAL A 140 -24.82 9.95 -1.76
CA VAL A 140 -24.03 9.29 -0.72
C VAL A 140 -23.88 7.85 -1.17
N LEU A 141 -22.65 7.47 -1.52
CA LEU A 141 -22.33 6.09 -1.86
C LEU A 141 -21.55 5.49 -0.70
N GLN A 142 -21.92 4.27 -0.34
CA GLN A 142 -21.11 3.47 0.56
C GLN A 142 -20.42 2.41 -0.27
N SER A 143 -19.13 2.24 -0.05
CA SER A 143 -18.36 1.13 -0.57
C SER A 143 -19.07 -0.17 -0.15
N SER A 144 -19.69 -0.81 -1.12
CA SER A 144 -20.22 -2.15 -0.99
C SER A 144 -19.80 -2.87 -2.26
N ASN A 145 -19.13 -4.01 -2.08
CA ASN A 145 -18.59 -4.85 -3.13
C ASN A 145 -19.62 -5.12 -4.25
N GLY A 146 -19.71 -4.22 -5.23
CA GLY A 146 -20.52 -4.40 -6.44
C GLY A 146 -21.99 -3.96 -6.41
N LYS A 147 -22.45 -3.02 -5.57
CA LYS A 147 -23.85 -2.52 -5.71
C LYS A 147 -23.98 -1.42 -6.77
N SER A 148 -24.84 -1.70 -7.76
CA SER A 148 -25.27 -0.74 -8.79
C SER A 148 -26.12 0.39 -8.19
N ILE A 149 -25.94 1.61 -8.70
CA ILE A 149 -26.70 2.79 -8.29
C ILE A 149 -28.00 2.84 -9.09
N SER A 150 -29.15 2.71 -8.41
CA SER A 150 -30.47 3.07 -8.96
C SER A 150 -30.89 4.44 -8.44
N ARG A 151 -31.34 5.31 -9.35
CA ARG A 151 -31.86 6.68 -9.12
C ARG A 151 -32.62 6.79 -7.78
N HIS A 152 -32.17 7.67 -6.90
CA HIS A 152 -33.04 8.26 -5.87
C HIS A 152 -32.95 9.78 -5.99
N LEU A 153 -33.96 10.36 -6.64
CA LEU A 153 -34.11 11.81 -6.77
C LEU A 153 -34.67 12.34 -5.45
N LEU A 154 -33.81 12.90 -4.60
CA LEU A 154 -34.27 13.84 -3.59
C LEU A 154 -34.44 15.19 -4.27
N LYS A 155 -35.67 15.49 -4.70
CA LYS A 155 -36.07 16.84 -5.06
C LYS A 155 -36.07 17.69 -3.77
N ARG A 156 -35.38 18.82 -3.81
CA ARG A 156 -35.77 20.00 -3.03
C ARG A 156 -36.39 20.99 -3.99
#